data_AF-A0A5J4PNQ7-F1
#
_entry.id   AF-A0A5J4PNQ7-F1
#
_cell.length_a   1.000
_cell.length_b   1.000
_cell.length_c   1.000
_cell.angle_alpha   90.00
_cell.angle_beta   90.00
_cell.angle_gamma   90.00
#
_symmetry.space_group_name_H-M   'P 1'
#
loop_
_entity.id
_entity.type
_entity.pdbx_description
1 polymer ?
#
loop_
_entity_poly.entity_id
_entity_poly.type
_entity_poly.pdbx_seq_one_letter_code
_entity_poly.pdbx_strand_id
1 'polypeptide(L)' 'TIQDELGGAGQEQEVQEMREKAEKMKWNAEINATFLKELNKLGRTHSQSPDYSVQLNYLQTILCVSVPLCSIPFSTFHNL' A
#
# COMPACT_ATOMS: atom_id res chain seq x y z
N THR A 1 2.68 -28.37 -12.09
CA THR A 1 1.98 -28.57 -10.81
C THR A 1 1.93 -27.26 -10.09
N ILE A 2 0.71 -26.92 -9.65
CA ILE A 2 0.28 -25.86 -8.74
C ILE A 2 1.27 -25.69 -7.57
N GLN A 3 2.39 -25.01 -7.80
CA GLN A 3 3.38 -24.64 -6.78
C GLN A 3 3.69 -23.14 -6.85
N ASP A 4 2.98 -22.41 -7.72
CA ASP A 4 3.12 -20.97 -7.93
C ASP A 4 1.94 -20.16 -7.35
N GLU A 5 0.98 -20.81 -6.69
CA GLU A 5 -0.28 -20.15 -6.29
C GLU A 5 -0.34 -19.66 -4.84
N LEU A 6 0.68 -19.88 -3.99
CA LEU A 6 0.55 -19.51 -2.56
C LEU A 6 1.83 -18.94 -1.91
N GLY A 7 2.92 -18.77 -2.64
CA GLY A 7 4.19 -18.23 -2.11
C GLY A 7 4.48 -16.77 -2.49
N GLY A 8 4.04 -16.35 -3.68
CA GLY A 8 4.30 -15.00 -4.22
C GLY A 8 3.06 -14.09 -4.29
N ALA A 9 1.85 -14.66 -4.20
CA ALA A 9 0.61 -13.91 -4.39
C ALA A 9 0.38 -12.83 -3.32
N GLY A 10 0.78 -13.05 -2.07
CA GLY A 10 0.50 -12.09 -0.99
C GLY A 10 1.17 -10.73 -1.19
N GLN A 11 2.46 -10.73 -1.57
CA GLN A 11 3.21 -9.50 -1.83
C GLN A 11 2.72 -8.79 -3.09
N GLU A 12 2.48 -9.54 -4.17
CA GLU A 12 2.02 -8.97 -5.43
C GLU A 12 0.60 -8.40 -5.31
N GLN A 13 -0.27 -9.11 -4.57
CA GLN A 13 -1.62 -8.65 -4.24
C GLN A 13 -1.60 -7.39 -3.37
N GLU A 14 -0.75 -7.34 -2.33
CA GLU A 14 -0.64 -6.17 -1.45
C GLU A 14 -0.14 -4.92 -2.22
N VAL A 15 0.84 -5.11 -3.12
CA VAL A 15 1.32 -4.07 -4.03
C VAL A 15 0.21 -3.59 -4.97
N GLN A 16 -0.56 -4.51 -5.54
CA GLN A 16 -1.68 -4.19 -6.43
C GLN A 16 -2.80 -3.43 -5.69
N GLU A 17 -3.17 -3.85 -4.48
CA GLU A 17 -4.17 -3.15 -3.67
C GLU A 17 -3.74 -1.72 -3.32
N MET A 18 -2.46 -1.51 -2.98
CA MET A 18 -1.93 -0.17 -2.74
C MET A 18 -1.96 0.71 -4.00
N ARG A 19 -1.69 0.13 -5.18
CA ARG A 19 -1.79 0.82 -6.46
C ARG A 19 -3.22 1.28 -6.75
N GLU A 20 -4.20 0.39 -6.58
CA GLU A 20 -5.61 0.70 -6.80
C GLU A 20 -6.15 1.77 -5.83
N LYS A 21 -5.71 1.72 -4.57
CA LYS A 21 -6.03 2.77 -3.58
C LYS A 21 -5.44 4.11 -4.02
N ALA A 22 -4.19 4.11 -4.49
CA ALA A 22 -3.53 5.33 -4.95
C ALA A 22 -4.22 5.96 -6.16
N GLU A 23 -4.68 5.15 -7.13
CA GLU A 23 -5.38 5.63 -8.33
C GLU A 23 -6.72 6.32 -8.03
N LYS A 24 -7.39 5.93 -6.92
CA LYS A 24 -8.67 6.54 -6.50
C LYS A 24 -8.51 7.87 -5.76
N MET A 25 -7.29 8.18 -5.36
CA MET A 25 -6.99 9.35 -4.54
C MET A 25 -6.53 10.53 -5.43
N LYS A 26 -6.60 11.76 -4.92
CA LYS A 26 -6.16 12.97 -5.66
C LYS A 26 -4.80 13.42 -5.16
N TRP A 27 -3.77 13.28 -6.00
CA TRP A 27 -2.37 13.50 -5.66
C TRP A 27 -1.79 14.59 -6.56
N ASN A 28 -0.75 15.27 -6.09
CA ASN A 28 0.15 15.98 -6.98
C ASN A 28 0.96 14.98 -7.82
N ALA A 29 1.23 15.33 -9.09
CA ALA A 29 1.94 14.46 -10.03
C ALA A 29 3.31 13.98 -9.51
N GLU A 30 4.04 14.86 -8.80
CA GLU A 30 5.33 14.55 -8.20
C GLU A 30 5.23 13.51 -7.07
N ILE A 31 4.22 13.62 -6.21
CA ILE A 31 3.99 12.69 -5.09
C ILE A 31 3.57 11.33 -5.63
N ASN A 32 2.68 11.30 -6.64
CA ASN A 32 2.26 10.06 -7.29
C ASN A 32 3.44 9.34 -7.97
N ALA A 33 4.25 10.08 -8.74
CA ALA A 33 5.44 9.51 -9.39
C ALA A 33 6.43 8.93 -8.37
N THR A 34 6.64 9.63 -7.25
CA THR A 34 7.51 9.17 -6.16
C THR A 34 6.95 7.91 -5.50
N PHE A 35 5.66 7.89 -5.18
CA PHE A 35 5.01 6.73 -4.59
C PHE A 35 5.05 5.50 -5.49
N LEU A 36 4.73 5.64 -6.79
CA LEU A 36 4.81 4.54 -7.75
C LEU A 36 6.24 4.00 -7.87
N LYS A 37 7.26 4.87 -7.81
CA LYS A 37 8.67 4.46 -7.81
C LYS A 37 9.01 3.62 -6.57
N GLU A 38 8.58 4.06 -5.39
CA GLU A 38 8.81 3.36 -4.12
C GLU A 38 8.01 2.05 -4.01
N LEU A 39 6.79 2.01 -4.56
CA LEU A 39 5.95 0.82 -4.65
C LEU A 39 6.59 -0.25 -5.57
N ASN A 40 7.18 0.16 -6.69
CA ASN A 40 7.96 -0.72 -7.56
C ASN A 40 9.24 -1.27 -6.89
N LYS A 41 9.80 -0.58 -5.90
CA LYS A 41 10.90 -1.12 -5.09
C LYS A 41 10.36 -2.17 -4.13
N LEU A 42 9.26 -1.88 -3.44
CA LEU A 42 8.62 -2.82 -2.50
C LEU A 42 8.31 -4.17 -3.17
N GLY A 43 7.75 -4.16 -4.38
CA GLY A 43 7.43 -5.39 -5.12
C GLY A 43 8.66 -6.26 -5.47
N ARG A 44 9.87 -5.70 -5.43
CA ARG A 44 11.14 -6.44 -5.64
C ARG A 44 11.88 -6.73 -4.35
N THR A 45 11.48 -6.13 -3.23
CA THR A 45 12.03 -6.41 -1.91
C THR A 45 11.49 -7.76 -1.44
N HIS A 46 12.35 -8.59 -0.84
CA HIS A 46 11.91 -9.87 -0.29
C HIS A 46 11.01 -9.63 0.93
N SER A 47 9.79 -10.16 0.91
CA SER A 47 8.81 -10.10 2.00
C SER A 47 9.30 -10.49 3.40
N GLN A 48 10.36 -11.30 3.51
CA GLN A 48 10.95 -11.73 4.79
C GLN A 48 12.04 -10.77 5.29
N SER A 49 12.47 -9.80 4.48
CA SER A 49 13.45 -8.81 4.90
C SER A 49 12.84 -7.78 5.85
N PRO A 50 13.56 -7.33 6.90
CA PRO A 50 13.12 -6.19 7.71
C PRO A 50 12.87 -4.93 6.88
N ASP A 51 13.61 -4.74 5.78
CA ASP A 51 13.42 -3.61 4.86
C ASP A 51 12.03 -3.60 4.21
N TYR A 52 11.43 -4.78 3.99
CA TYR A 52 10.07 -4.87 3.43
C TYR A 52 9.06 -4.20 4.35
N SER A 53 9.10 -4.53 5.64
CA SER A 53 8.19 -3.96 6.63
C SER A 53 8.35 -2.45 6.77
N VAL A 54 9.58 -1.94 6.75
CA VAL A 54 9.85 -0.49 6.81
C VAL A 54 9.30 0.22 5.57
N GLN A 55 9.58 -0.30 4.39
CA GLN A 55 9.13 0.27 3.11
C GLN A 55 7.59 0.21 3.00
N LEU A 56 6.97 -0.88 3.43
CA LEU A 56 5.52 -1.04 3.48
C LEU A 56 4.89 0.01 4.39
N ASN A 57 5.42 0.19 5.61
CA ASN A 57 4.93 1.20 6.55
C ASN A 57 5.09 2.62 6.00
N TYR A 58 6.17 2.91 5.29
CA TYR A 58 6.36 4.21 4.64
C TYR A 58 5.29 4.47 3.57
N LEU A 59 5.06 3.51 2.67
CA LEU A 59 4.04 3.60 1.62
C LEU A 59 2.62 3.70 2.21
N GLN A 60 2.32 2.92 3.24
CA GLN A 60 1.05 3.00 3.98
C GLN A 60 0.87 4.35 4.65
N THR A 61 1.94 4.94 5.20
CA THR A 61 1.88 6.27 5.80
C THR A 61 1.56 7.32 4.74
N ILE A 62 2.21 7.28 3.57
CA ILE A 62 1.93 8.18 2.45
C ILE A 62 0.47 8.06 2.01
N LEU A 63 -0.03 6.82 1.88
CA LEU A 63 -1.44 6.57 1.58
C LEU A 63 -2.33 7.18 2.67
N CYS A 64 -2.06 6.89 3.95
CA CYS A 64 -2.85 7.36 5.09
C CYS A 64 -2.96 8.89 5.15
N VAL A 65 -1.84 9.62 5.03
CA VAL A 65 -1.85 11.09 5.07
C VAL A 65 -2.51 11.72 3.84
N SER A 66 -2.52 10.99 2.72
CA SER A 66 -3.13 11.46 1.47
C SER A 66 -4.62 11.17 1.40
N VAL A 67 -5.16 10.28 2.25
CA VAL A 67 -6.62 10.10 2.33
C VAL A 67 -7.17 11.29 3.11
N PRO A 68 -7.98 12.18 2.51
CA PRO A 68 -8.76 13.08 3.34
C PRO A 68 -9.59 12.20 4.27
N LEU A 69 -9.64 12.54 5.55
CA LEU A 69 -10.40 11.91 6.64
C LEU A 69 -11.93 11.75 6.37
N CYS A 70 -12.37 11.96 5.13
CA CYS A 70 -13.74 11.97 4.66
C CYS A 70 -14.33 10.57 4.43
N SER A 71 -13.53 9.49 4.42
CA SER A 71 -14.02 8.12 4.14
C SER A 71 -14.12 7.19 5.35
N ILE A 72 -13.73 7.63 6.55
CA ILE A 72 -14.12 6.91 7.78
C ILE A 72 -15.53 7.38 8.17
N PRO A 73 -16.57 6.53 8.11
CA PRO A 73 -17.81 6.85 8.79
C PRO A 73 -17.47 7.00 10.27
N PHE A 74 -17.71 8.19 10.81
CA PHE A 74 -17.58 8.53 12.23
C PHE A 74 -18.36 7.56 13.16
N SER A 75 -19.19 6.68 12.61
CA SER A 75 -20.00 5.68 13.31
C SER A 75 -19.26 4.53 14.00
N THR A 76 -17.94 4.35 13.82
CA THR A 76 -17.20 3.27 14.54
C THR A 76 -16.68 3.70 15.93
N PHE A 77 -16.87 4.96 16.35
CA PHE A 77 -16.42 5.46 17.65
C PHE A 77 -17.51 5.52 18.75
N HIS A 78 -18.59 4.74 18.63
CA HIS A 78 -19.60 4.61 19.68
C HIS A 78 -19.80 3.14 20.05
N ASN A 79 -18.84 2.57 20.78
CA ASN A 79 -19.03 1.43 21.70
C ASN A 79 -17.77 1.27 22.57
N LEU A 80 -17.49 2.31 23.36
CA LEU A 80 -16.63 2.29 24.54
C LEU A 80 -17.22 3.24 25.58
#